data_AF-A0A6S6UDM8-F1
#
_entry.id   AF-A0A6S6UDM8-F1
#
_cell.length_a   1.000
_cell.length_b   1.000
_cell.length_c   1.000
_cell.angle_alpha   90.00
_cell.angle_beta   90.00
_cell.angle_gamma   90.00
#
_symmetry.space_group_name_H-M   'P 1'
#
loop_
_entity.id
_entity.type
_entity.pdbx_description
1 polymer ?
#
loop_
_entity_poly.entity_id
_entity_poly.type
_entity_poly.pdbx_seq_one_letter_code
_entity_poly.pdbx_strand_id
1 'polypeptide(L)'
;MPNYVALQSYKDRVASYVRKHNDHLVIQKLKSNKPITQTDIQTLETILFDDENIGTKQDYIDNYGDKPLGEFIRSIVGLDISAAQEVFADFIQSAHLQADQMTFMNTIITYITKNGVIDKKMLFEPPFTNIHDQGLFGLFDEADVTKVVQLIDRVNGNVEVAVAKVSL
;
A
#
# COMPACT_ATOMS: atom_id res chain seq x y z
N MET A 1 31.82 -19.39 -13.97
CA MET A 1 31.31 -18.10 -13.48
C MET A 1 30.54 -18.38 -12.20
N PRO A 2 30.83 -17.72 -11.06
CA PRO A 2 30.07 -17.93 -9.84
C PRO A 2 28.63 -17.42 -10.04
N ASN A 3 27.67 -18.22 -9.61
CA ASN A 3 26.25 -18.02 -9.83
C ASN A 3 25.75 -16.81 -9.03
N TYR A 4 25.57 -15.65 -9.68
CA TYR A 4 25.14 -14.39 -9.03
C TYR A 4 23.82 -14.52 -8.25
N VAL A 5 22.99 -15.50 -8.62
CA VAL A 5 21.74 -15.86 -7.94
C VAL A 5 21.97 -16.31 -6.49
N ALA A 6 23.14 -16.83 -6.15
CA ALA A 6 23.44 -17.42 -4.84
C ALA A 6 23.65 -16.40 -3.70
N LEU A 7 23.73 -15.10 -3.99
CA LEU A 7 23.97 -14.04 -2.98
C LEU A 7 22.75 -13.13 -2.72
N GLN A 8 21.72 -13.20 -3.57
CA GLN A 8 20.56 -12.32 -3.46
C GLN A 8 19.49 -12.96 -2.58
N SER A 9 19.04 -12.24 -1.54
CA SER A 9 17.96 -12.74 -0.67
C SER A 9 16.67 -12.97 -1.47
N TYR A 10 15.79 -13.86 -1.01
CA TYR A 10 14.46 -14.04 -1.63
C TYR A 10 13.73 -12.70 -1.78
N LYS A 11 13.81 -11.85 -0.75
CA LYS A 11 13.23 -10.51 -0.73
C LYS A 11 13.74 -9.64 -1.86
N ASP A 12 15.05 -9.65 -2.09
CA ASP A 12 15.68 -8.86 -3.15
C ASP A 12 15.35 -9.38 -4.55
N ARG A 13 15.26 -10.71 -4.74
CA ARG A 13 14.87 -11.32 -6.02
C ARG A 13 13.45 -10.94 -6.40
N VAL A 14 12.51 -11.12 -5.47
CA VAL A 14 11.10 -10.76 -5.67
C VAL A 14 10.95 -9.27 -5.92
N ALA A 15 11.57 -8.41 -5.11
CA ALA A 15 11.49 -6.97 -5.30
C ALA A 15 12.09 -6.51 -6.65
N SER A 16 13.20 -7.14 -7.08
CA SER A 16 13.79 -6.87 -8.39
C SER A 16 12.87 -7.30 -9.52
N TYR A 17 12.25 -8.47 -9.42
CA TYR A 17 11.32 -8.98 -10.41
C TYR A 17 10.10 -8.06 -10.54
N VAL A 18 9.43 -7.75 -9.42
CA VAL A 18 8.24 -6.89 -9.39
C VAL A 18 8.53 -5.52 -10.01
N ARG A 19 9.71 -4.94 -9.75
CA ARG A 19 10.12 -3.65 -10.36
C ARG A 19 10.38 -3.76 -11.86
N LYS A 20 10.95 -4.88 -12.33
CA LYS A 20 11.18 -5.13 -13.76
C LYS A 20 9.87 -5.33 -14.53
N HIS A 21 8.87 -5.93 -13.90
CA HIS A 21 7.55 -6.21 -14.45
C HIS A 21 6.51 -5.16 -14.06
N ASN A 22 6.95 -3.94 -13.73
CA ASN A 22 6.04 -2.88 -13.30
C ASN A 22 5.05 -2.45 -14.40
N ASP A 23 5.27 -2.81 -15.66
CA ASP A 23 4.35 -2.61 -16.79
C ASP A 23 3.19 -3.63 -16.81
N HIS A 24 3.27 -4.72 -16.04
CA HIS A 24 2.20 -5.71 -15.98
C HIS A 24 0.90 -5.10 -15.44
N LEU A 25 -0.23 -5.41 -16.08
CA LEU A 25 -1.53 -4.78 -15.80
C LEU A 25 -1.95 -4.83 -14.32
N VAL A 26 -1.82 -5.99 -13.65
CA VAL A 26 -2.15 -6.10 -12.22
C VAL A 26 -1.25 -5.24 -11.31
N ILE A 27 0.04 -5.11 -11.63
CA ILE A 27 0.95 -4.25 -10.88
C ILE A 27 0.60 -2.78 -11.11
N GLN A 28 0.26 -2.41 -12.35
CA GLN A 28 -0.24 -1.07 -12.68
C GLN A 28 -1.55 -0.75 -11.96
N LYS A 29 -2.48 -1.69 -11.82
CA LYS A 29 -3.71 -1.51 -11.02
C LYS A 29 -3.40 -1.19 -9.57
N LEU A 30 -2.51 -1.98 -8.93
CA LEU A 30 -2.10 -1.76 -7.54
C LEU A 30 -1.45 -0.38 -7.37
N LYS A 31 -0.56 -0.01 -8.29
CA LYS A 31 0.14 1.27 -8.28
C LYS A 31 -0.82 2.45 -8.51
N SER A 32 -1.83 2.30 -9.36
CA SER A 32 -2.82 3.35 -9.67
C SER A 32 -4.04 3.35 -8.75
N ASN A 33 -3.93 2.70 -7.58
CA ASN A 33 -4.98 2.60 -6.56
C ASN A 33 -6.32 2.09 -7.10
N LYS A 34 -6.29 1.14 -8.05
CA LYS A 34 -7.50 0.49 -8.56
C LYS A 34 -7.75 -0.80 -7.76
N PRO A 35 -9.01 -1.10 -7.41
CA PRO A 35 -9.36 -2.35 -6.76
C PRO A 35 -8.87 -3.56 -7.57
N ILE A 36 -8.33 -4.55 -6.88
CA ILE A 36 -7.95 -5.83 -7.47
C ILE A 36 -9.04 -6.88 -7.29
N THR A 37 -9.01 -7.90 -8.14
CA THR A 37 -9.94 -9.03 -8.16
C THR A 37 -9.24 -10.34 -7.78
N GLN A 38 -10.00 -11.42 -7.61
CA GLN A 38 -9.40 -12.74 -7.38
C GLN A 38 -8.51 -13.20 -8.55
N THR A 39 -8.89 -12.87 -9.79
CA THR A 39 -8.07 -13.17 -10.98
C THR A 39 -6.78 -12.37 -10.99
N ASP A 40 -6.80 -11.14 -10.49
CA ASP A 40 -5.59 -10.34 -10.30
C ASP A 40 -4.65 -11.02 -9.28
N ILE A 41 -5.16 -11.58 -8.18
CA ILE A 41 -4.35 -12.36 -7.22
C ILE A 41 -3.75 -13.61 -7.87
N GLN A 42 -4.53 -14.39 -8.61
CA GLN A 42 -4.02 -15.57 -9.32
C GLN A 42 -2.89 -15.20 -10.29
N THR A 43 -3.05 -14.06 -10.97
CA THR A 43 -2.01 -13.52 -11.85
C THR A 43 -0.74 -13.16 -11.06
N LEU A 44 -0.87 -12.54 -9.89
CA LEU A 44 0.27 -12.26 -9.02
C LEU A 44 0.95 -13.54 -8.51
N GLU A 45 0.19 -14.59 -8.19
CA GLU A 45 0.74 -15.89 -7.81
C GLU A 45 1.60 -16.47 -8.95
N THR A 46 1.08 -16.49 -10.18
CA THR A 46 1.84 -16.94 -11.37
C THR A 46 3.10 -16.11 -11.58
N ILE A 47 2.99 -14.78 -11.51
CA ILE A 47 4.12 -13.85 -11.67
C ILE A 47 5.23 -14.13 -10.65
N LEU A 48 4.88 -14.45 -9.40
CA LEU A 48 5.84 -14.62 -8.32
C LEU A 48 6.37 -16.05 -8.15
N PHE A 49 5.58 -17.06 -8.53
CA PHE A 49 5.84 -18.45 -8.13
C PHE A 49 6.05 -19.41 -9.31
N ASP A 50 5.74 -19.02 -10.55
CA ASP A 50 5.92 -19.91 -11.71
C ASP A 50 7.34 -19.86 -12.31
N ASP A 51 8.17 -18.89 -11.91
CA ASP A 51 9.60 -18.83 -12.27
C ASP A 51 10.46 -19.31 -11.08
N GLU A 52 11.09 -20.47 -11.25
CA GLU A 52 11.98 -21.10 -10.26
C GLU A 52 13.15 -20.19 -9.84
N ASN A 53 13.51 -19.18 -10.64
CA ASN A 53 14.57 -18.22 -10.31
C ASN A 53 14.13 -17.14 -9.30
N ILE A 54 12.82 -16.96 -9.09
CA ILE A 54 12.27 -16.02 -8.10
C ILE A 54 12.18 -16.73 -6.75
N GLY A 55 11.40 -17.81 -6.71
CA GLY A 55 11.18 -18.68 -5.55
C GLY A 55 9.75 -19.20 -5.51
N THR A 56 9.42 -19.95 -4.46
CA THR A 56 8.16 -20.67 -4.32
C THR A 56 7.18 -19.94 -3.40
N LYS A 57 5.92 -20.40 -3.37
CA LYS A 57 4.93 -19.97 -2.37
C LYS A 57 5.38 -20.27 -0.94
N GLN A 58 6.14 -21.34 -0.72
CA GLN A 58 6.68 -21.65 0.61
C GLN A 58 7.74 -20.62 1.01
N ASP A 59 8.65 -20.24 0.10
CA ASP A 59 9.64 -19.19 0.35
C ASP A 59 8.96 -17.86 0.72
N TYR A 60 7.82 -17.56 0.09
CA TYR A 60 7.01 -16.40 0.45
C TYR A 60 6.53 -16.45 1.90
N ILE A 61 5.89 -17.54 2.28
CA ILE A 61 5.31 -17.73 3.62
C ILE A 61 6.43 -17.69 4.68
N ASP A 62 7.58 -18.31 4.42
CA ASP A 62 8.70 -18.34 5.35
C ASP A 62 9.31 -16.94 5.58
N ASN A 63 9.22 -16.04 4.59
CA ASN A 63 9.80 -14.70 4.65
C ASN A 63 8.81 -13.59 5.04
N TYR A 64 7.52 -13.78 4.75
CA TYR A 64 6.48 -12.76 4.82
C TYR A 64 5.20 -13.20 5.53
N GLY A 65 5.09 -14.47 5.94
CA GLY A 65 3.93 -15.01 6.63
C GLY A 65 2.68 -15.08 5.74
N ASP A 66 1.56 -14.66 6.30
CA ASP A 66 0.23 -14.62 5.67
C ASP A 66 -0.08 -13.26 5.03
N LYS A 67 0.93 -12.40 4.82
CA LYS A 67 0.74 -11.09 4.19
C LYS A 67 0.02 -11.23 2.84
N PRO A 68 -1.06 -10.47 2.58
CA PRO A 68 -1.73 -10.49 1.29
C PRO A 68 -0.81 -10.06 0.13
N LEU A 69 -0.87 -10.77 -1.00
CA LEU A 69 0.00 -10.48 -2.15
C LEU A 69 -0.18 -9.05 -2.69
N GLY A 70 -1.41 -8.53 -2.74
CA GLY A 70 -1.65 -7.16 -3.19
C GLY A 70 -0.94 -6.13 -2.31
N GLU A 71 -1.02 -6.29 -0.98
CA GLU A 71 -0.34 -5.42 -0.02
C GLU A 71 1.18 -5.52 -0.19
N PHE A 72 1.69 -6.75 -0.30
CA PHE A 72 3.11 -6.99 -0.48
C PHE A 72 3.66 -6.36 -1.76
N ILE A 73 3.01 -6.56 -2.90
CA ILE A 73 3.43 -5.97 -4.17
C ILE A 73 3.42 -4.44 -4.07
N ARG A 74 2.36 -3.86 -3.50
CA ARG A 74 2.25 -2.41 -3.33
C ARG A 74 3.28 -1.85 -2.34
N SER A 75 3.76 -2.64 -1.38
CA SER A 75 4.88 -2.26 -0.51
C SER A 75 6.22 -2.16 -1.27
N ILE A 76 6.35 -2.82 -2.43
CA ILE A 76 7.54 -2.77 -3.28
C ILE A 76 7.47 -1.61 -4.29
N VAL A 77 6.31 -1.44 -4.93
CA VAL A 77 6.12 -0.46 -6.02
C VAL A 77 5.60 0.90 -5.55
N GLY A 78 5.09 0.98 -4.33
CA GLY A 78 4.44 2.16 -3.79
C GLY A 78 3.06 2.41 -4.40
N LEU A 79 2.51 3.58 -4.12
CA LEU A 79 1.30 4.10 -4.76
C LEU A 79 1.69 5.25 -5.68
N ASP A 80 1.03 5.38 -6.81
CA ASP A 80 1.18 6.56 -7.66
C ASP A 80 0.73 7.82 -6.91
N ILE A 81 1.54 8.88 -6.98
CA ILE A 81 1.27 10.11 -6.23
C ILE A 81 -0.01 10.81 -6.68
N SER A 82 -0.32 10.78 -7.98
CA SER A 82 -1.55 11.39 -8.50
C SER A 82 -2.77 10.57 -8.08
N ALA A 83 -2.68 9.24 -8.11
CA ALA A 83 -3.73 8.37 -7.60
C ALA A 83 -3.96 8.54 -6.08
N ALA A 84 -2.88 8.77 -5.32
CA ALA A 84 -2.96 9.10 -3.89
C ALA A 84 -3.67 10.44 -3.68
N GLN A 85 -3.21 11.50 -4.36
CA GLN A 85 -3.78 12.84 -4.27
C GLN A 85 -5.27 12.88 -4.66
N GLU A 86 -5.68 12.14 -5.69
CA GLU A 86 -7.06 12.05 -6.15
C GLU A 86 -8.00 11.59 -5.02
N VAL A 87 -7.58 10.62 -4.19
CA VAL A 87 -8.41 10.13 -3.08
C VAL A 87 -8.66 11.21 -2.03
N PHE A 88 -7.63 11.99 -1.70
CA PHE A 88 -7.70 12.98 -0.62
C PHE A 88 -8.12 14.38 -1.11
N ALA A 89 -8.27 14.59 -2.42
CA ALA A 89 -8.52 15.89 -3.04
C ALA A 89 -9.77 16.56 -2.47
N ASP A 90 -10.90 15.84 -2.42
CA ASP A 90 -12.16 16.40 -1.93
C ASP A 90 -12.06 16.82 -0.46
N PHE A 91 -11.43 16.02 0.38
CA PHE A 91 -11.23 16.34 1.79
C PHE A 91 -10.35 17.59 1.96
N ILE A 92 -9.22 17.64 1.25
CA ILE A 92 -8.28 18.76 1.30
C ILE A 92 -8.95 20.06 0.81
N GLN A 93 -9.75 20.00 -0.24
CA GLN A 93 -10.41 21.18 -0.82
C GLN A 93 -11.62 21.66 -0.02
N SER A 94 -12.41 20.74 0.53
CA SER A 94 -13.66 21.07 1.23
C SER A 94 -13.48 21.49 2.69
N ALA A 95 -12.41 21.02 3.36
CA ALA A 95 -12.27 21.18 4.81
C ALA A 95 -11.57 22.49 5.25
N HIS A 96 -11.16 23.37 4.32
CA HIS A 96 -10.42 24.61 4.65
C HIS A 96 -9.27 24.39 5.65
N LEU A 97 -8.47 23.35 5.41
CA LEU A 97 -7.47 22.87 6.35
C LEU A 97 -6.44 23.95 6.74
N GLN A 98 -6.08 23.99 8.01
CA GLN A 98 -4.97 24.80 8.54
C GLN A 98 -3.61 24.23 8.10
N ALA A 99 -2.54 25.01 8.25
CA ALA A 99 -1.20 24.63 7.79
C ALA A 99 -0.72 23.28 8.36
N ASP A 100 -0.97 23.02 9.64
CA ASP A 100 -0.58 21.79 10.32
C ASP A 100 -1.38 20.57 9.80
N GLN A 101 -2.68 20.74 9.60
CA GLN A 101 -3.55 19.72 9.00
C GLN A 101 -3.13 19.41 7.55
N MET A 102 -2.82 20.43 6.75
CA MET A 102 -2.30 20.26 5.38
C MET A 102 -0.99 19.48 5.38
N THR A 103 -0.08 19.79 6.31
CA THR A 103 1.20 19.08 6.45
C THR A 103 0.99 17.61 6.85
N PHE A 104 0.03 17.35 7.74
CA PHE A 104 -0.36 15.99 8.11
C PHE A 104 -0.91 15.20 6.91
N MET A 105 -1.81 15.80 6.12
CA MET A 105 -2.35 15.16 4.91
C MET A 105 -1.25 14.86 3.88
N ASN A 106 -0.31 15.78 3.69
CA ASN A 106 0.85 15.57 2.81
C ASN A 106 1.75 14.44 3.32
N THR A 107 1.85 14.26 4.64
CA THR A 107 2.59 13.16 5.26
C THR A 107 1.92 11.82 4.98
N ILE A 108 0.58 11.73 5.06
CA ILE A 108 -0.18 10.54 4.65
C ILE A 108 0.11 10.22 3.19
N ILE A 109 -0.08 11.18 2.28
CA ILE A 109 0.11 11.00 0.84
C ILE A 109 1.53 10.54 0.54
N THR A 110 2.54 11.19 1.13
CA THR A 110 3.95 10.82 0.96
C THR A 110 4.22 9.41 1.49
N TYR A 111 3.65 9.05 2.63
CA TYR A 111 3.84 7.73 3.24
C TYR A 111 3.26 6.63 2.35
N ILE A 112 2.00 6.74 1.91
CA ILE A 112 1.37 5.71 1.07
C ILE A 112 2.00 5.63 -0.32
N THR A 113 2.47 6.76 -0.86
CA THR A 113 3.20 6.80 -2.14
C THR A 113 4.47 5.94 -2.06
N LYS A 114 5.14 5.92 -0.89
CA LYS A 114 6.38 5.15 -0.67
C LYS A 114 6.13 3.72 -0.22
N ASN A 115 5.22 3.52 0.74
CA ASN A 115 5.03 2.25 1.44
C ASN A 115 3.85 1.44 0.92
N GLY A 116 3.08 2.00 0.00
CA GLY A 116 1.91 1.37 -0.58
C GLY A 116 0.67 1.53 0.30
N VAL A 117 0.73 1.08 1.55
CA VAL A 117 -0.39 1.13 2.52
C VAL A 117 0.04 1.84 3.79
N ILE A 118 -0.91 2.09 4.69
CA ILE A 118 -0.63 2.60 6.04
C ILE A 118 -1.39 1.78 7.08
N ASP A 119 -0.69 1.23 8.07
CA ASP A 119 -1.36 0.73 9.28
C ASP A 119 -1.88 1.94 10.06
N LYS A 120 -3.19 1.98 10.35
CA LYS A 120 -3.82 3.10 11.06
C LYS A 120 -3.19 3.38 12.43
N LYS A 121 -2.54 2.40 13.06
CA LYS A 121 -1.78 2.62 14.31
C LYS A 121 -0.62 3.59 14.11
N MET A 122 -0.03 3.64 12.91
CA MET A 122 1.04 4.59 12.57
C MET A 122 0.60 6.04 12.71
N LEU A 123 -0.70 6.35 12.62
CA LEU A 123 -1.21 7.72 12.78
C LEU A 123 -0.98 8.29 14.19
N PHE A 124 -0.51 7.45 15.13
CA PHE A 124 -0.13 7.78 16.50
C PHE A 124 1.36 7.57 16.79
N GLU A 125 2.17 7.43 15.74
CA GLU A 125 3.62 7.28 15.82
C GLU A 125 4.32 8.26 14.86
N PRO A 126 5.63 8.55 15.04
CA PRO A 126 6.38 9.32 14.05
C PRO A 126 6.32 8.64 12.66
N PRO A 127 6.16 9.40 11.56
CA PRO A 127 6.21 10.87 11.46
C PRO A 127 4.87 11.58 11.74
N PHE A 128 3.79 10.86 12.00
CA PHE A 128 2.44 11.42 12.14
C PHE A 128 2.25 12.16 13.47
N THR A 129 3.06 11.88 14.48
CA THR A 129 3.08 12.63 15.74
C THR A 129 4.11 13.76 15.79
N ASN A 130 4.80 14.05 14.68
CA ASN A 130 5.83 15.11 14.65
C ASN A 130 5.24 16.52 14.79
N ILE A 131 3.98 16.71 14.39
CA ILE A 131 3.29 18.00 14.46
C ILE A 131 2.54 18.13 15.80
N HIS A 132 1.83 17.08 16.19
CA HIS A 132 1.09 17.01 17.46
C HIS A 132 1.27 15.61 18.06
N ASP A 133 1.53 15.52 19.36
CA ASP A 133 1.77 14.27 20.09
C ASP A 133 0.60 13.26 20.04
N GLN A 134 -0.65 13.76 19.94
CA GLN A 134 -1.87 12.98 19.72
C GLN A 134 -2.11 12.61 18.24
N GLY A 135 -1.21 12.99 17.33
CA GLY A 135 -1.27 12.69 15.91
C GLY A 135 -2.56 13.21 15.27
N LEU A 136 -3.30 12.31 14.60
CA LEU A 136 -4.56 12.65 13.94
C LEU A 136 -5.59 13.30 14.89
N PHE A 137 -5.71 12.82 16.13
CA PHE A 137 -6.72 13.33 17.08
C PHE A 137 -6.40 14.73 17.61
N GLY A 138 -5.12 15.12 17.63
CA GLY A 138 -4.72 16.46 18.06
C GLY A 138 -4.94 17.53 16.99
N LEU A 139 -5.09 17.10 15.72
CA LEU A 139 -5.16 18.01 14.57
C LEU A 139 -6.56 18.18 13.99
N PHE A 140 -7.45 17.21 14.18
CA PHE A 140 -8.76 17.18 13.53
C PHE A 140 -9.88 16.94 14.54
N ASP A 141 -11.08 17.45 14.25
CA ASP A 141 -12.28 17.10 15.01
C ASP A 141 -12.73 15.66 14.70
N GLU A 142 -13.67 15.14 15.48
CA GLU A 142 -14.14 13.75 15.35
C GLU A 142 -14.70 13.42 13.95
N ALA A 143 -15.37 14.38 13.32
CA ALA A 143 -15.96 14.19 12.00
C ALA A 143 -14.86 14.07 10.93
N ASP A 144 -13.84 14.91 11.00
CA ASP A 144 -12.73 14.90 10.06
C ASP A 144 -11.75 13.75 10.31
N VAL A 145 -11.50 13.38 11.57
CA VAL A 145 -10.80 12.13 11.92
C VAL A 145 -11.46 10.94 11.23
N THR A 146 -12.79 10.84 11.34
CA THR A 146 -13.56 9.76 10.74
C THR A 146 -13.40 9.74 9.22
N LYS A 147 -13.48 10.90 8.56
CA LYS A 147 -13.27 11.01 7.11
C LYS A 147 -11.86 10.58 6.69
N VAL A 148 -10.82 11.05 7.38
CA VAL A 148 -9.42 10.69 7.05
C VAL A 148 -9.21 9.18 7.18
N VAL A 149 -9.72 8.57 8.26
CA VAL A 149 -9.66 7.12 8.46
C VAL A 149 -10.39 6.36 7.34
N GLN A 150 -11.57 6.81 6.93
CA GLN A 150 -12.32 6.20 5.82
C GLN A 150 -11.57 6.29 4.48
N LEU A 151 -10.90 7.41 4.21
CA LEU A 151 -10.08 7.57 3.01
C LEU A 151 -8.88 6.62 3.01
N ILE A 152 -8.22 6.48 4.17
CA ILE A 152 -7.15 5.49 4.37
C ILE A 152 -7.68 4.07 4.15
N ASP A 153 -8.84 3.73 4.71
CA ASP A 153 -9.45 2.40 4.55
C ASP A 153 -9.80 2.10 3.09
N ARG A 154 -10.31 3.08 2.34
CA ARG A 154 -10.55 2.95 0.89
C ARG A 154 -9.25 2.68 0.13
N VAL A 155 -8.17 3.37 0.48
CA VAL A 155 -6.86 3.25 -0.15
C VAL A 155 -6.22 1.89 0.14
N ASN A 156 -6.28 1.45 1.40
CA ASN A 156 -5.76 0.16 1.82
C ASN A 156 -6.59 -0.99 1.23
N GLY A 157 -7.93 -0.90 1.28
CA GLY A 157 -8.82 -1.96 0.79
C GLY A 157 -8.68 -2.26 -0.71
N ASN A 158 -8.13 -1.36 -1.52
CA ASN A 158 -7.89 -1.62 -2.94
C ASN A 158 -6.79 -2.66 -3.23
N VAL A 159 -6.02 -3.09 -2.21
CA VAL A 159 -5.06 -4.21 -2.34
C VAL A 159 -5.60 -5.54 -1.86
N GLU A 160 -6.83 -5.54 -1.36
CA GLU A 160 -7.51 -6.73 -0.88
C GLU A 160 -8.57 -7.13 -1.90
N VAL A 161 -8.83 -8.44 -2.00
CA VAL A 161 -9.97 -8.91 -2.77
C VAL A 161 -11.21 -8.57 -1.96
N ALA A 162 -12.14 -7.82 -2.55
CA ALA A 162 -13.43 -7.57 -1.94
C ALA A 162 -14.08 -8.92 -1.62
N VAL A 163 -14.14 -9.27 -0.34
CA VAL A 163 -14.93 -10.40 0.12
C VAL A 163 -16.36 -10.03 -0.23
N ALA A 164 -16.99 -10.80 -1.12
CA ALA A 164 -18.41 -10.64 -1.39
C ALA A 164 -19.11 -10.67 -0.03
N LYS A 165 -19.68 -9.54 0.39
CA LYS A 165 -20.53 -9.51 1.58
C LYS A 165 -21.69 -10.43 1.24
N VAL A 166 -21.62 -11.68 1.72
CA VAL A 166 -22.77 -12.56 1.77
C VAL A 166 -23.75 -11.81 2.65
N SER A 167 -24.71 -11.15 2.01
CA SER A 167 -25.84 -10.57 2.70
C SER A 167 -26.65 -11.77 3.17
N LEU A 168 -26.57 -12.06 4.48
CA LEU A 168 -27.53 -12.92 5.16
C LEU A 168 -28.83 -12.15 5.37
#